data_AF-A0A0P0UVQ7-F1
#
_entry.id   AF-A0A0P0UVQ7-F1
#
_cell.length_a   1.000
_cell.length_b   1.000
_cell.length_c   1.000
_cell.angle_alpha   90.00
_cell.angle_beta   90.00
_cell.angle_gamma   90.00
#
_symmetry.space_group_name_H-M   'P 1'
#
loop_
_entity.id
_entity.type
_entity.pdbx_description
1 polymer ?
#
loop_
_entity_poly.entity_id
_entity_poly.type
_entity_poly.pdbx_seq_one_letter_code
_entity_poly.pdbx_strand_id
1 'polypeptide(L)'
;SHNGMDVDLKMASRVTGIDAIMGGHTHDGIPAPSIIKNAKGQTLVTNAGSNGKFLGVLDFDVRGGKVQGYKYKLLPVFSNLIEPDKAMESLIKKVRAPYEAKLNEKLAITEDTLYRRGNFNGTFDQLILDAMMEVKGADLAFSPGFRWGTSLLAGDTITMERLMDQTAITYPTSTLNEMTGENVKA
;
A
#
# COMPACT_ATOMS: atom_id res chain seq x y z
N SER A 1 9.04 -11.22 4.09
CA SER A 1 10.02 -10.38 3.35
C SER A 1 9.41 -9.01 3.14
N HIS A 2 10.24 -7.99 2.93
CA HIS A 2 9.80 -6.66 2.49
C HIS A 2 10.70 -6.12 1.36
N ASN A 3 11.31 -7.01 0.57
CA ASN A 3 12.19 -6.62 -0.53
C ASN A 3 11.45 -6.19 -1.80
N GLY A 4 10.15 -6.52 -1.89
CA GLY A 4 9.35 -6.37 -3.10
C GLY A 4 9.25 -7.64 -3.91
N MET A 5 8.11 -7.84 -4.57
CA MET A 5 7.77 -9.11 -5.23
C MET A 5 8.84 -9.55 -6.24
N ASP A 6 9.29 -8.67 -7.14
CA ASP A 6 10.27 -9.04 -8.17
C ASP A 6 11.62 -9.47 -7.58
N VAL A 7 12.04 -8.81 -6.50
CA VAL A 7 13.27 -9.16 -5.78
C VAL A 7 13.09 -10.49 -5.05
N ASP A 8 11.95 -10.71 -4.41
CA ASP A 8 11.62 -11.96 -3.71
C ASP A 8 11.54 -13.14 -4.69
N LEU A 9 10.95 -12.95 -5.88
CA LEU A 9 10.94 -13.93 -6.97
C LEU A 9 12.36 -14.28 -7.42
N LYS A 10 13.23 -13.27 -7.61
CA LYS A 10 14.62 -13.52 -7.98
C LYS A 10 15.43 -14.18 -6.86
N MET A 11 15.17 -13.81 -5.62
CA MET A 11 15.81 -14.40 -4.45
C MET A 11 15.42 -15.87 -4.31
N ALA A 12 14.14 -16.20 -4.47
CA ALA A 12 13.60 -17.57 -4.42
C ALA A 12 14.26 -18.51 -5.43
N SER A 13 14.69 -18.00 -6.59
CA SER A 13 15.40 -18.80 -7.60
C SER A 13 16.86 -19.08 -7.24
N ARG A 14 17.44 -18.36 -6.26
CA ARG A 14 18.87 -18.41 -5.91
C ARG A 14 19.11 -19.03 -4.54
N VAL A 15 18.25 -18.70 -3.58
CA VAL A 15 18.38 -19.14 -2.18
C VAL A 15 17.64 -20.45 -2.01
N THR A 16 18.36 -21.48 -1.58
CA THR A 16 17.79 -22.81 -1.33
C THR A 16 17.39 -22.97 0.13
N GLY A 17 16.37 -23.80 0.41
CA GLY A 17 15.96 -24.12 1.78
C GLY A 17 14.86 -23.21 2.35
N ILE A 18 14.29 -22.33 1.54
CA ILE A 18 13.12 -21.52 1.90
C ILE A 18 11.88 -22.15 1.25
N ASP A 19 10.89 -22.55 2.03
CA ASP A 19 9.65 -23.14 1.50
C ASP A 19 8.64 -22.08 1.02
N ALA A 20 8.57 -20.93 1.71
CA ALA A 20 7.75 -19.80 1.30
C ALA A 20 8.34 -18.44 1.68
N ILE A 21 8.04 -17.45 0.84
CA ILE A 21 8.26 -16.02 1.08
C ILE A 21 6.89 -15.34 1.08
N MET A 22 6.48 -14.89 2.26
CA MET A 22 5.35 -13.97 2.44
C MET A 22 5.91 -12.55 2.33
N GLY A 23 5.79 -11.94 1.16
CA GLY A 23 6.40 -10.66 0.82
C GLY A 23 5.52 -9.44 1.14
N GLY A 24 6.01 -8.28 0.72
CA GLY A 24 5.38 -6.97 0.92
C GLY A 24 6.01 -5.93 -0.01
N HIS A 25 6.02 -4.66 0.41
CA HIS A 25 6.62 -3.51 -0.29
C HIS A 25 5.98 -3.10 -1.63
N THR A 26 5.74 -4.05 -2.54
CA THR A 26 5.17 -3.78 -3.87
C THR A 26 3.64 -3.74 -3.89
N HIS A 27 2.99 -4.12 -2.78
CA HIS A 27 1.55 -4.04 -2.56
C HIS A 27 0.71 -4.90 -3.52
N ASP A 28 1.27 -5.96 -4.07
CA ASP A 28 0.57 -6.86 -4.99
C ASP A 28 -0.42 -7.75 -4.24
N GLY A 29 -1.66 -7.84 -4.72
CA GLY A 29 -2.60 -8.86 -4.26
C GLY A 29 -2.42 -10.10 -5.12
N ILE A 30 -1.84 -11.16 -4.57
CA ILE A 30 -1.48 -12.36 -5.31
C ILE A 30 -2.48 -13.49 -5.00
N PRO A 31 -3.42 -13.83 -5.92
CA PRO A 31 -4.49 -14.79 -5.64
C PRO A 31 -3.99 -16.22 -5.42
N ALA A 32 -2.83 -16.57 -5.98
CA ALA A 32 -2.15 -17.85 -5.78
C ALA A 32 -0.63 -17.62 -5.78
N PRO A 33 0.14 -18.30 -4.90
CA PRO A 33 1.57 -18.10 -4.81
C PRO A 33 2.27 -18.47 -6.12
N SER A 34 3.27 -17.67 -6.49
CA SER A 34 4.20 -18.04 -7.55
C SER A 34 5.13 -19.15 -7.06
N ILE A 35 5.25 -20.23 -7.82
CA ILE A 35 6.10 -21.37 -7.46
C ILE A 35 7.44 -21.22 -8.18
N ILE A 36 8.50 -20.94 -7.44
CA ILE A 36 9.82 -20.66 -8.01
C ILE A 36 10.78 -21.82 -7.71
N LYS A 37 11.28 -22.47 -8.76
CA LYS A 37 12.27 -23.55 -8.64
C LYS A 37 13.66 -22.97 -8.34
N ASN A 38 14.43 -23.69 -7.54
CA ASN A 38 15.83 -23.43 -7.25
C ASN A 38 16.65 -24.74 -7.26
N ALA A 39 17.96 -24.64 -7.00
CA ALA A 39 18.88 -25.77 -7.12
C ALA A 39 18.57 -26.98 -6.22
N LYS A 40 17.79 -26.81 -5.15
CA LYS A 40 17.49 -27.89 -4.18
C LYS A 40 15.99 -28.11 -3.95
N GLY A 41 15.11 -27.48 -4.72
CA GLY A 41 13.68 -27.58 -4.54
C GLY A 41 12.92 -26.40 -5.14
N GLN A 42 11.94 -25.89 -4.40
CA GLN A 42 11.11 -24.77 -4.80
C GLN A 42 10.74 -23.90 -3.59
N THR A 43 10.33 -22.67 -3.87
CA THR A 43 9.87 -21.70 -2.89
C THR A 43 8.57 -21.08 -3.41
N LEU A 44 7.56 -21.00 -2.56
CA LEU A 44 6.32 -20.26 -2.84
C LEU A 44 6.55 -18.77 -2.57
N VAL A 45 6.10 -17.88 -3.44
CA VAL A 45 6.21 -16.42 -3.24
C VAL A 45 4.83 -15.79 -3.39
N THR A 46 4.40 -15.01 -2.39
CA THR A 46 3.10 -14.35 -2.41
C THR A 46 3.11 -13.03 -1.64
N ASN A 47 2.18 -12.13 -1.98
CA ASN A 47 1.90 -10.88 -1.29
C ASN A 47 0.38 -10.76 -1.03
N ALA A 48 0.01 -10.11 0.07
CA ALA A 48 -1.39 -9.93 0.49
C ALA A 48 -1.92 -8.49 0.25
N GLY A 49 -1.47 -7.83 -0.82
CA GLY A 49 -1.89 -6.48 -1.16
C GLY A 49 -1.39 -5.42 -0.16
N SER A 50 -2.28 -4.51 0.22
CA SER A 50 -1.98 -3.36 1.09
C SER A 50 -3.23 -2.94 1.88
N ASN A 51 -3.07 -2.06 2.88
CA ASN A 51 -4.17 -1.45 3.63
C ASN A 51 -5.13 -2.47 4.30
N GLY A 52 -4.63 -3.68 4.61
CA GLY A 52 -5.45 -4.74 5.20
C GLY A 52 -6.55 -5.29 4.28
N LYS A 53 -6.52 -4.99 2.97
CA LYS A 53 -7.59 -5.37 2.03
C LYS A 53 -7.68 -6.89 1.79
N PHE A 54 -6.58 -7.61 2.01
CA PHE A 54 -6.55 -9.07 1.94
C PHE A 54 -5.80 -9.67 3.13
N LEU A 55 -6.19 -10.89 3.49
CA LEU A 55 -5.45 -11.78 4.38
C LEU A 55 -4.97 -13.00 3.58
N GLY A 56 -3.65 -13.13 3.44
CA GLY A 56 -3.04 -14.33 2.84
C GLY A 56 -2.94 -15.45 3.87
N VAL A 57 -3.59 -16.58 3.61
CA VAL A 57 -3.56 -17.78 4.45
C VAL A 57 -2.85 -18.89 3.70
N LEU A 58 -1.74 -19.37 4.25
CA LEU A 58 -0.93 -20.46 3.70
C LEU A 58 -0.84 -21.59 4.73
N ASP A 59 -1.53 -22.68 4.46
CA ASP A 59 -1.51 -23.88 5.30
C ASP A 59 -0.52 -24.88 4.72
N PHE A 60 0.46 -25.32 5.52
CA PHE A 60 1.43 -26.35 5.13
C PHE A 60 1.12 -27.73 5.72
N ASP A 61 1.28 -28.78 4.92
CA ASP A 61 1.37 -30.17 5.38
C ASP A 61 2.85 -30.51 5.59
N VAL A 62 3.29 -30.51 6.85
CA VAL A 62 4.69 -30.77 7.23
C VAL A 62 4.82 -32.17 7.81
N ARG A 63 5.65 -33.01 7.20
CA ARG A 63 5.94 -34.38 7.66
C ARG A 63 7.42 -34.67 7.60
N GLY A 64 7.96 -35.24 8.68
CA GLY A 64 9.39 -35.54 8.77
C GLY A 64 10.28 -34.31 8.56
N GLY A 65 9.84 -33.13 8.99
CA GLY A 65 10.57 -31.87 8.84
C GLY A 65 10.59 -31.28 7.42
N LYS A 66 9.73 -31.76 6.51
CA LYS A 66 9.64 -31.25 5.13
C LYS A 66 8.20 -30.91 4.76
N VAL A 67 8.02 -29.86 3.96
CA VAL A 67 6.73 -29.51 3.36
C VAL A 67 6.40 -30.53 2.26
N GLN A 68 5.28 -31.22 2.40
CA GLN A 68 4.78 -32.21 1.44
C GLN A 68 3.69 -31.63 0.53
N GLY A 69 3.00 -30.60 0.99
CA GLY A 69 1.93 -29.94 0.26
C GLY A 69 1.50 -28.65 0.95
N TYR A 70 0.65 -27.88 0.27
CA TYR A 70 0.11 -26.64 0.82
C TYR A 70 -1.31 -26.36 0.32
N LYS A 71 -2.03 -25.52 1.05
CA LYS A 71 -3.25 -24.85 0.60
C LYS A 71 -3.07 -23.36 0.77
N TYR A 72 -3.54 -22.58 -0.19
CA TYR A 72 -3.46 -21.13 -0.13
C TYR A 72 -4.81 -20.49 -0.41
N LYS A 73 -5.12 -19.43 0.32
CA LYS A 73 -6.25 -18.54 0.05
C LYS A 73 -5.82 -17.09 0.27
N LEU A 74 -6.21 -16.23 -0.67
CA LEU A 74 -6.19 -14.78 -0.48
C LEU A 74 -7.61 -14.34 -0.13
N LEU A 75 -7.86 -14.05 1.14
CA LEU A 75 -9.20 -13.72 1.63
C LEU A 75 -9.41 -12.19 1.56
N PRO A 76 -10.41 -11.67 0.83
CA PRO A 76 -10.76 -10.26 0.88
C PRO A 76 -11.34 -9.88 2.24
N VAL A 77 -10.90 -8.75 2.78
CA VAL A 77 -11.40 -8.20 4.04
C VAL A 77 -12.47 -7.16 3.73
N PHE A 78 -13.72 -7.60 3.73
CA PHE A 78 -14.90 -6.73 3.65
C PHE A 78 -15.37 -6.42 5.07
N SER A 79 -14.97 -5.27 5.62
CA SER A 79 -15.26 -4.91 7.02
C SER A 79 -16.75 -4.81 7.35
N ASN A 80 -17.59 -4.54 6.36
CA ASN A 80 -19.05 -4.54 6.50
C ASN A 80 -19.68 -5.94 6.59
N LEU A 81 -18.90 -7.01 6.40
CA LEU A 81 -19.34 -8.40 6.47
C LEU A 81 -18.71 -9.17 7.65
N ILE A 82 -17.93 -8.49 8.49
CA ILE A 82 -17.18 -9.11 9.59
C ILE A 82 -17.41 -8.30 10.86
N GLU A 83 -17.79 -8.98 11.95
CA GLU A 83 -17.91 -8.34 13.25
C GLU A 83 -16.54 -7.87 13.75
N PRO A 84 -16.39 -6.59 14.15
CA PRO A 84 -15.13 -6.10 14.68
C PRO A 84 -14.79 -6.77 16.01
N ASP A 85 -13.51 -7.04 16.22
CA ASP A 85 -13.03 -7.46 17.54
C ASP A 85 -13.20 -6.32 18.54
N LYS A 86 -13.96 -6.57 19.62
CA LYS A 86 -14.34 -5.53 20.59
C LYS A 86 -13.14 -4.92 21.31
N ALA A 87 -12.11 -5.70 21.58
CA ALA A 87 -10.91 -5.21 22.26
C ALA A 87 -10.10 -4.30 21.32
N MET A 88 -9.94 -4.69 20.07
CA MET A 88 -9.27 -3.90 19.03
C MET A 88 -10.04 -2.62 18.71
N GLU A 89 -11.36 -2.69 18.58
CA GLU A 89 -12.19 -1.51 18.36
C GLU A 89 -12.05 -0.50 19.52
N SER A 90 -12.08 -0.99 20.75
CA SER A 90 -11.89 -0.17 21.95
C SER A 90 -10.49 0.47 21.99
N LEU A 91 -9.46 -0.27 21.60
CA LEU A 91 -8.09 0.24 21.49
C LEU A 91 -7.97 1.34 20.43
N ILE A 92 -8.53 1.10 19.23
CA ILE A 92 -8.52 2.07 18.13
C ILE A 92 -9.24 3.36 18.56
N LYS A 93 -10.44 3.25 19.15
CA LYS A 93 -11.19 4.42 19.67
C LYS A 93 -10.37 5.19 20.70
N LYS A 94 -9.76 4.49 21.67
CA LYS A 94 -8.92 5.12 22.70
C LYS A 94 -7.72 5.87 22.10
N VAL A 95 -7.01 5.27 21.15
CA VAL A 95 -5.83 5.88 20.51
C VAL A 95 -6.23 7.09 19.66
N ARG A 96 -7.39 7.03 19.00
CA ARG A 96 -7.87 8.09 18.10
C ARG A 96 -8.56 9.24 18.81
N ALA A 97 -9.11 9.03 20.02
CA ALA A 97 -9.91 10.03 20.73
C ALA A 97 -9.25 11.43 20.83
N PRO A 98 -7.94 11.58 21.11
CA PRO A 98 -7.31 12.90 21.16
C PRO A 98 -7.23 13.63 19.81
N TYR A 99 -7.38 12.90 18.70
CA TYR A 99 -7.18 13.41 17.33
C TYR A 99 -8.46 13.42 16.51
N GLU A 100 -9.58 12.95 17.07
CA GLU A 100 -10.82 12.69 16.34
C GLU A 100 -11.35 13.96 15.64
N ALA A 101 -11.32 15.10 16.31
CA ALA A 101 -11.73 16.37 15.72
C ALA A 101 -10.86 16.75 14.51
N LYS A 102 -9.53 16.56 14.62
CA LYS A 102 -8.61 16.85 13.52
C LYS A 102 -8.82 15.89 12.36
N LEU A 103 -8.87 14.58 12.62
CA LEU A 103 -9.01 13.55 11.59
C LEU A 103 -10.32 13.68 10.81
N ASN A 104 -11.40 14.11 11.48
CA ASN A 104 -12.73 14.31 10.88
C ASN A 104 -12.97 15.71 10.30
N GLU A 105 -11.98 16.61 10.35
CA GLU A 105 -12.09 17.92 9.70
C GLU A 105 -12.41 17.73 8.21
N LYS A 106 -13.53 18.30 7.75
CA LYS A 106 -13.97 18.21 6.36
C LYS A 106 -13.32 19.32 5.55
N LEU A 107 -12.61 18.95 4.48
CA LEU A 107 -11.87 19.87 3.63
C LEU A 107 -12.62 20.17 2.33
N ALA A 108 -13.13 19.13 1.67
CA ALA A 108 -13.85 19.25 0.40
C ALA A 108 -14.74 18.02 0.15
N ILE A 109 -15.53 18.05 -0.93
CA ILE A 109 -16.22 16.89 -1.49
C ILE A 109 -15.64 16.68 -2.89
N THR A 110 -15.27 15.44 -3.21
CA THR A 110 -14.75 15.13 -4.56
C THR A 110 -15.90 14.88 -5.54
N GLU A 111 -15.82 15.44 -6.75
CA GLU A 111 -16.80 15.17 -7.82
C GLU A 111 -16.49 13.86 -8.55
N ASP A 112 -15.21 13.49 -8.62
CA ASP A 112 -14.71 12.31 -9.31
C ASP A 112 -14.03 11.32 -8.35
N THR A 113 -13.70 10.14 -8.86
CA THR A 113 -12.92 9.15 -8.10
C THR A 113 -11.46 9.59 -7.98
N LEU A 114 -10.98 9.69 -6.74
CA LEU A 114 -9.59 9.99 -6.42
C LEU A 114 -8.84 8.70 -6.07
N TYR A 115 -7.74 8.42 -6.77
CA TYR A 115 -6.86 7.29 -6.46
C TYR A 115 -5.39 7.68 -6.53
N ARG A 116 -4.56 6.98 -5.76
CA ARG A 116 -3.10 7.19 -5.70
C ARG A 116 -2.32 6.26 -6.62
N ARG A 117 -2.68 4.97 -6.65
CA ARG A 117 -1.85 3.95 -7.32
C ARG A 117 -2.01 4.03 -8.85
N GLY A 118 -0.94 4.45 -9.52
CA GLY A 118 -0.75 4.37 -10.97
C GLY A 118 0.74 4.34 -11.31
N ASN A 119 1.10 3.88 -12.51
CA ASN A 119 2.51 3.84 -12.93
C ASN A 119 3.05 5.22 -13.34
N PHE A 120 2.16 6.10 -13.83
CA PHE A 120 2.53 7.43 -14.32
C PHE A 120 1.77 8.54 -13.61
N ASN A 121 0.48 8.32 -13.29
CA ASN A 121 -0.33 9.32 -12.59
C ASN A 121 -1.45 8.67 -11.76
N GLY A 122 -1.94 9.40 -10.77
CA GLY A 122 -3.15 9.12 -9.99
C GLY A 122 -3.95 10.41 -9.78
N THR A 123 -5.28 10.33 -9.81
CA THR A 123 -6.14 11.53 -9.72
C THR A 123 -6.01 12.26 -8.38
N PHE A 124 -5.69 11.55 -7.29
CA PHE A 124 -5.40 12.21 -6.01
C PHE A 124 -4.04 12.92 -6.06
N ASP A 125 -3.03 12.33 -6.71
CA ASP A 125 -1.75 13.02 -6.90
C ASP A 125 -1.90 14.30 -7.69
N GLN A 126 -2.70 14.26 -8.76
CA GLN A 126 -2.95 15.45 -9.57
C GLN A 126 -3.50 16.59 -8.70
N LEU A 127 -4.48 16.31 -7.83
CA LEU A 127 -5.01 17.29 -6.90
C LEU A 127 -3.93 17.89 -5.97
N ILE A 128 -3.02 17.05 -5.47
CA ILE A 128 -1.90 17.51 -4.61
C ILE A 128 -0.94 18.39 -5.41
N LEU A 129 -0.60 17.98 -6.64
CA LEU A 129 0.29 18.72 -7.53
C LEU A 129 -0.31 20.07 -7.90
N ASP A 130 -1.58 20.12 -8.25
CA ASP A 130 -2.30 21.36 -8.59
C ASP A 130 -2.29 22.32 -7.40
N ALA A 131 -2.59 21.83 -6.19
CA ALA A 131 -2.52 22.63 -4.97
C ALA A 131 -1.10 23.12 -4.67
N MET A 132 -0.07 22.29 -4.91
CA MET A 132 1.33 22.70 -4.75
C MET A 132 1.70 23.82 -5.74
N MET A 133 1.30 23.71 -7.00
CA MET A 133 1.57 24.72 -8.03
C MET A 133 0.84 26.03 -7.70
N GLU A 134 -0.44 25.97 -7.32
CA GLU A 134 -1.25 27.14 -6.97
C GLU A 134 -0.70 27.86 -5.72
N VAL A 135 -0.43 27.13 -4.64
CA VAL A 135 -0.01 27.73 -3.36
C VAL A 135 1.44 28.24 -3.40
N LYS A 136 2.32 27.58 -4.16
CA LYS A 136 3.74 27.96 -4.26
C LYS A 136 4.03 28.87 -5.45
N GLY A 137 3.12 29.00 -6.41
CA GLY A 137 3.38 29.71 -7.66
C GLY A 137 4.42 29.01 -8.53
N ALA A 138 4.37 27.69 -8.61
CA ALA A 138 5.30 26.89 -9.40
C ALA A 138 4.74 26.58 -10.79
N ASP A 139 5.59 26.57 -11.82
CA ASP A 139 5.20 26.15 -13.18
C ASP A 139 5.03 24.63 -13.30
N LEU A 140 5.72 23.87 -12.44
CA LEU A 140 5.64 22.40 -12.32
C LEU A 140 5.77 21.97 -10.86
N ALA A 141 5.17 20.83 -10.53
CA ALA A 141 5.34 20.18 -9.23
C ALA A 141 5.67 18.70 -9.38
N PHE A 142 6.32 18.12 -8.36
CA PHE A 142 6.67 16.70 -8.30
C PHE A 142 6.08 16.09 -7.02
N SER A 143 5.42 14.95 -7.18
CA SER A 143 4.89 14.15 -6.09
C SER A 143 5.65 12.82 -6.03
N PRO A 144 6.02 12.33 -4.84
CA PRO A 144 6.60 11.00 -4.72
C PRO A 144 5.58 9.94 -5.16
N GLY A 145 6.01 9.01 -6.03
CA GLY A 145 5.22 7.88 -6.52
C GLY A 145 5.02 6.78 -5.48
N PHE A 146 4.50 7.12 -4.29
CA PHE A 146 4.25 6.17 -3.22
C PHE A 146 3.16 5.16 -3.61
N ARG A 147 3.32 3.92 -3.14
CA ARG A 147 2.32 2.85 -3.33
C ARG A 147 1.25 2.81 -2.24
N TRP A 148 1.45 3.52 -1.13
CA TRP A 148 0.45 3.67 -0.07
C TRP A 148 -0.44 4.88 -0.35
N GLY A 149 -1.64 4.86 0.22
CA GLY A 149 -2.72 5.77 -0.13
C GLY A 149 -4.05 5.02 -0.20
N THR A 150 -5.14 5.72 0.09
CA THR A 150 -6.51 5.21 -0.11
C THR A 150 -7.13 5.82 -1.37
N SER A 151 -8.30 5.32 -1.76
CA SER A 151 -9.13 5.90 -2.82
C SER A 151 -10.39 6.49 -2.22
N LEU A 152 -10.89 7.55 -2.85
CA LEU A 152 -12.20 8.15 -2.56
C LEU A 152 -13.07 8.04 -3.81
N LEU A 153 -14.34 7.72 -3.62
CA LEU A 153 -15.33 7.70 -4.69
C LEU A 153 -15.90 9.10 -4.91
N ALA A 154 -16.47 9.32 -6.09
CA ALA A 154 -17.27 10.52 -6.37
C ALA A 154 -18.33 10.74 -5.28
N GLY A 155 -18.40 11.95 -4.74
CA GLY A 155 -19.28 12.35 -3.65
C GLY A 155 -18.71 12.12 -2.24
N ASP A 156 -17.57 11.44 -2.09
CA ASP A 156 -16.94 11.27 -0.78
C ASP A 156 -16.40 12.61 -0.25
N THR A 157 -16.46 12.79 1.07
CA THR A 157 -15.82 13.91 1.74
C THR A 157 -14.33 13.66 1.88
N ILE A 158 -13.51 14.58 1.38
CA ILE A 158 -12.09 14.65 1.70
C ILE A 158 -11.96 15.21 3.11
N THR A 159 -11.58 14.37 4.06
CA THR A 159 -11.23 14.81 5.42
C THR A 159 -9.72 15.00 5.57
N MET A 160 -9.28 15.62 6.67
CA MET A 160 -7.87 15.68 7.03
C MET A 160 -7.25 14.28 7.13
N GLU A 161 -7.98 13.28 7.66
CA GLU A 161 -7.50 11.89 7.64
C GLU A 161 -7.27 11.39 6.21
N ARG A 162 -8.17 11.68 5.28
CA ARG A 162 -8.01 11.28 3.87
C ARG A 162 -6.86 11.99 3.18
N LEU A 163 -6.57 13.23 3.55
CA LEU A 163 -5.36 13.92 3.09
C LEU A 163 -4.09 13.29 3.69
N MET A 164 -4.11 12.96 4.97
CA MET A 164 -3.01 12.30 5.68
C MET A 164 -2.75 10.89 5.13
N ASP A 165 -3.79 10.15 4.72
CA ASP A 165 -3.65 8.86 4.01
C ASP A 165 -2.75 8.96 2.77
N GLN A 166 -2.57 10.16 2.19
CA GLN A 166 -1.76 10.40 0.98
C GLN A 166 -0.41 11.07 1.26
N THR A 167 -0.25 11.73 2.41
CA THR A 167 0.84 12.70 2.67
C THR A 167 1.55 12.53 4.02
N ALA A 168 1.15 11.57 4.86
CA ALA A 168 1.70 11.33 6.19
C ALA A 168 3.12 10.72 6.20
N ILE A 169 4.09 11.44 5.65
CA ILE A 169 5.52 11.19 5.84
C ILE A 169 6.04 11.97 7.04
N THR A 170 7.11 11.50 7.68
CA THR A 170 7.74 12.16 8.84
C THR A 170 8.52 13.43 8.46
N TYR A 171 8.69 13.70 7.16
CA TYR A 171 9.37 14.85 6.59
C TYR A 171 8.49 15.55 5.51
N PRO A 172 7.30 16.06 5.88
CA PRO A 172 6.29 16.50 4.91
C PRO A 172 6.56 17.88 4.28
N THR A 173 7.70 18.50 4.57
CA THR A 173 8.03 19.84 4.07
C THR A 173 8.19 19.82 2.55
N SER A 174 7.43 20.67 1.85
CA SER A 174 7.60 20.94 0.43
C SER A 174 8.42 22.21 0.20
N THR A 175 9.25 22.19 -0.85
CA THR A 175 10.15 23.30 -1.24
C THR A 175 9.81 23.80 -2.64
N LEU A 176 10.01 25.09 -2.88
CA LEU A 176 10.00 25.68 -4.21
C LEU A 176 11.46 25.97 -4.60
N ASN A 177 11.91 25.43 -5.73
CA ASN A 177 13.27 25.61 -6.22
C ASN A 177 13.25 25.89 -7.73
N GLU A 178 14.20 26.69 -8.20
CA GLU A 178 14.46 26.82 -9.63
C GLU A 178 15.24 25.59 -10.14
N MET A 179 14.79 25.02 -11.26
CA MET A 179 15.45 23.89 -11.92
C MET A 179 15.54 24.17 -13.42
N THR A 180 16.68 23.86 -14.03
CA THR A 180 16.81 23.93 -15.49
C THR A 180 15.95 22.83 -16.14
N GLY A 181 15.52 23.05 -17.38
CA GLY A 181 14.80 22.02 -18.14
C GLY A 181 15.61 20.74 -18.34
N GLU A 182 16.95 20.83 -18.35
CA GLU A 182 17.83 19.66 -18.38
C GLU A 182 17.71 18.83 -17.09
N ASN A 183 17.69 19.47 -15.92
CA ASN A 183 17.52 18.78 -14.64
C ASN A 183 16.13 18.13 -14.50
N VAL A 184 15.10 18.75 -15.07
CA VAL A 184 13.75 18.17 -15.09
C VAL A 184 13.67 16.92 -15.97
N LYS A 185 14.48 16.87 -17.04
CA LYS A 185 14.49 15.76 -18.00
C LYS A 185 15.31 14.55 -17.54
N ALA A 186 16.38 14.79 -16.77
CA ALA A 186 17.35 13.78 -16.32
C ALA A 186 16.74 12.79 -15.31
#